data_AF-A0A7L2ZPB0-F1
#
_entry.id   AF-A0A7L2ZPB0-F1
#
_cell.length_a   1.000
_cell.length_b   1.000
_cell.length_c   1.000
_cell.angle_alpha   90.00
_cell.angle_beta   90.00
_cell.angle_gamma   90.00
#
_symmetry.space_group_name_H-M   'P 1'
#
loop_
_entity.id
_entity.type
_entity.pdbx_description
1 polymer ?
#
loop_
_entity_poly.entity_id
_entity_poly.type
_entity_poly.pdbx_seq_one_letter_code
_entity_poly.pdbx_strand_id
1 'polypeptide(L)'
;REALAVTARLCGPELERYGRCVAASPGSWHRDCHQLSLSVTECASSHPLVRRIRRDCSDSFGAFERCLRERPRSAAECGPHVSQF
;
A
#
# COMPACT_ATOMS: atom_id res chain seq x y z
N ARG A 1 9.09 -2.81 -3.78
CA ARG A 1 8.38 -2.73 -5.11
C ARG A 1 7.58 -4.00 -5.45
N GLU A 2 8.00 -5.18 -4.99
CA GLU A 2 7.36 -6.47 -5.32
C GLU A 2 5.96 -6.62 -4.71
N ALA A 3 5.75 -6.07 -3.51
CA ALA A 3 4.45 -6.06 -2.82
C ALA A 3 3.31 -5.47 -3.66
N LEU A 4 3.57 -4.33 -4.30
CA LEU A 4 2.62 -3.64 -5.19
C LEU A 4 2.38 -4.45 -6.46
N ALA A 5 3.42 -5.07 -7.03
CA ALA A 5 3.28 -5.90 -8.24
C ALA A 5 2.46 -7.18 -7.97
N VAL A 6 2.66 -7.82 -6.80
CA VAL A 6 1.87 -8.98 -6.37
C VAL A 6 0.41 -8.57 -6.13
N THR A 7 0.18 -7.46 -5.43
CA THR A 7 -1.17 -6.92 -5.21
C THR A 7 -1.85 -6.57 -6.54
N ALA A 8 -1.11 -5.98 -7.49
CA ALA A 8 -1.62 -5.65 -8.82
C ALA A 8 -2.00 -6.88 -9.64
N ARG A 9 -1.25 -7.98 -9.52
CA ARG A 9 -1.61 -9.25 -10.16
C ARG A 9 -2.85 -9.88 -9.54
N LEU A 10 -2.96 -9.87 -8.21
CA LEU A 10 -4.03 -10.57 -7.49
C LEU A 10 -5.34 -9.79 -7.45
N CYS A 11 -5.28 -8.47 -7.42
CA CYS A 11 -6.43 -7.56 -7.39
C CYS A 11 -6.55 -6.73 -8.68
N GLY A 12 -6.03 -7.26 -9.79
CA GLY A 12 -5.98 -6.57 -11.08
C GLY A 12 -7.35 -6.06 -11.55
N PRO A 13 -8.42 -6.88 -11.54
CA PRO A 13 -9.75 -6.45 -11.96
C PRO A 13 -10.30 -5.28 -11.13
N GLU A 14 -10.13 -5.31 -9.80
CA GLU A 14 -10.58 -4.25 -8.88
C GLU A 14 -9.78 -2.96 -9.14
N LEU A 15 -8.46 -3.08 -9.28
CA LEU A 15 -7.55 -1.96 -9.55
C LEU A 15 -7.84 -1.32 -10.91
N GLU A 16 -8.11 -2.11 -11.93
CA GLU A 16 -8.48 -1.59 -13.24
C GLU A 16 -9.81 -0.82 -13.21
N ARG A 17 -10.83 -1.37 -12.56
CA ARG A 17 -12.13 -0.69 -12.42
C ARG A 17 -11.99 0.62 -11.67
N TYR A 18 -11.25 0.59 -10.56
CA TYR A 18 -10.96 1.78 -9.78
C TYR A 18 -10.18 2.82 -10.60
N GLY A 19 -9.12 2.41 -11.30
CA GLY A 19 -8.30 3.29 -12.14
C GLY A 19 -9.10 3.94 -13.27
N ARG A 20 -9.99 3.18 -13.94
CA ARG A 20 -10.90 3.74 -14.96
C ARG A 20 -11.84 4.79 -14.37
N CYS A 21 -12.38 4.57 -13.17
CA CYS A 21 -13.24 5.55 -12.50
C CYS A 21 -12.47 6.82 -12.14
N VAL A 22 -11.27 6.70 -11.56
CA VAL A 22 -10.43 7.86 -11.20
C VAL A 22 -10.11 8.71 -12.42
N ALA A 23 -9.76 8.07 -13.54
CA ALA A 23 -9.50 8.76 -14.80
C ALA A 23 -10.74 9.48 -15.36
N ALA A 24 -11.95 8.95 -15.11
CA ALA A 24 -13.21 9.51 -15.60
C ALA A 24 -13.79 10.61 -14.69
N SER A 25 -13.36 10.72 -13.44
CA SER A 25 -13.91 11.68 -12.44
C SER A 25 -12.84 12.65 -11.91
N PRO A 26 -12.20 13.48 -12.76
CA PRO A 26 -11.20 14.44 -12.30
C PRO A 26 -11.83 15.44 -11.31
N GLY A 27 -11.20 15.61 -10.15
CA GLY A 27 -11.65 16.53 -9.09
C GLY A 27 -12.70 15.97 -8.11
N SER A 28 -13.42 14.90 -8.45
CA SER A 28 -14.46 14.30 -7.59
C SER A 28 -14.29 12.79 -7.34
N TRP A 29 -13.27 12.16 -7.91
CA TRP A 29 -12.99 10.72 -7.79
C TRP A 29 -12.99 10.18 -6.36
N HIS A 30 -12.55 10.96 -5.37
CA HIS A 30 -12.50 10.54 -3.97
C HIS A 30 -13.88 10.14 -3.44
N ARG A 31 -14.92 10.84 -3.91
CA ARG A 31 -16.32 10.54 -3.59
C ARG A 31 -16.90 9.54 -4.60
N ASP A 32 -16.74 9.83 -5.89
CA ASP A 32 -17.42 9.09 -6.97
C ASP A 32 -16.92 7.65 -7.10
N CYS A 33 -15.65 7.40 -6.77
CA CYS A 33 -15.01 6.09 -6.87
C CYS A 33 -14.84 5.41 -5.50
N HIS A 34 -15.44 5.94 -4.43
CA HIS A 34 -15.25 5.44 -3.06
C HIS A 34 -15.56 3.94 -2.93
N GLN A 35 -16.67 3.48 -3.52
CA GLN A 35 -17.04 2.05 -3.48
C GLN A 35 -16.02 1.14 -4.19
N LEU A 36 -15.41 1.63 -5.27
CA LEU A 36 -14.36 0.88 -5.97
C LEU A 36 -13.06 0.85 -5.14
N SER A 37 -12.75 1.93 -4.42
CA SER A 37 -11.65 1.94 -3.44
C SER A 37 -11.86 0.92 -2.32
N LEU A 38 -13.09 0.76 -1.82
CA LEU A 38 -13.43 -0.28 -0.85
C LEU A 38 -13.26 -1.68 -1.45
N SER A 39 -13.66 -1.89 -2.70
CA SER A 39 -13.47 -3.17 -3.40
C SER A 39 -11.99 -3.56 -3.52
N VAL A 40 -11.11 -2.60 -3.85
CA VAL A 40 -9.65 -2.83 -3.87
C VAL A 40 -9.13 -3.19 -2.47
N THR A 41 -9.62 -2.47 -1.45
CA THR A 41 -9.24 -2.71 -0.04
C THR A 41 -9.66 -4.09 0.45
N GLU A 42 -10.85 -4.53 0.06
CA GLU A 42 -11.38 -5.86 0.39
C GLU A 42 -10.58 -6.96 -0.29
N CYS A 43 -10.27 -6.82 -1.59
CA CYS A 43 -9.41 -7.79 -2.29
C CYS A 43 -8.04 -7.92 -1.61
N ALA A 44 -7.40 -6.79 -1.30
CA ALA A 44 -6.10 -6.80 -0.64
C ALA A 44 -6.16 -7.38 0.79
N SER A 45 -7.32 -7.30 1.46
CA SER A 45 -7.53 -7.77 2.83
C SER A 45 -8.00 -9.22 2.92
N SER A 46 -8.59 -9.78 1.86
CA SER A 46 -9.04 -11.17 1.80
C SER A 46 -7.93 -12.10 1.34
N HIS A 47 -7.04 -11.66 0.44
CA HIS A 47 -6.02 -12.52 -0.13
C HIS A 47 -4.86 -12.80 0.86
N PRO A 48 -4.63 -14.05 1.32
CA PRO A 48 -3.68 -14.35 2.39
C PRO A 48 -2.25 -13.88 2.12
N LEU A 49 -1.79 -13.98 0.87
CA LEU A 49 -0.49 -13.49 0.44
C LEU A 49 -0.40 -11.96 0.50
N VAL A 50 -1.42 -11.24 0.01
CA VAL A 50 -1.45 -9.76 0.07
C VAL A 50 -1.51 -9.28 1.52
N ARG A 51 -2.29 -9.96 2.38
CA ARG A 51 -2.33 -9.68 3.82
C ARG A 51 -0.97 -9.87 4.49
N ARG A 52 -0.22 -10.93 4.12
CA ARG A 52 1.11 -11.20 4.66
C ARG A 52 2.08 -10.11 4.23
N ILE A 53 2.16 -9.83 2.93
CA ILE A 53 2.97 -8.75 2.37
C ILE A 53 2.65 -7.41 3.07
N ARG A 54 1.38 -7.07 3.23
CA ARG A 54 0.96 -5.85 3.92
C ARG A 54 1.49 -5.79 5.35
N ARG A 55 1.38 -6.89 6.12
CA ARG A 55 1.91 -6.95 7.49
C ARG A 55 3.43 -6.80 7.51
N ASP A 56 4.14 -7.58 6.70
CA ASP A 56 5.60 -7.60 6.70
C ASP A 56 6.17 -6.22 6.29
N CYS A 57 5.54 -5.56 5.30
CA CYS A 57 5.87 -4.19 4.91
C CYS A 57 5.49 -3.17 6.00
N SER A 58 4.32 -3.31 6.64
CA SER A 58 3.90 -2.42 7.74
C SER A 58 4.80 -2.52 8.96
N ASP A 59 5.28 -3.72 9.31
CA ASP A 59 6.20 -3.94 10.44
C ASP A 59 7.56 -3.33 10.16
N SER A 60 8.07 -3.50 8.93
CA SER A 60 9.32 -2.89 8.47
C SER A 60 9.24 -1.36 8.49
N PHE A 61 8.13 -0.79 8.02
CA PHE A 61 7.90 0.66 8.09
C PHE A 61 7.78 1.18 9.51
N GLY A 62 7.02 0.48 10.36
CA GLY A 62 6.89 0.84 11.76
C GLY A 62 8.23 0.78 12.50
N ALA A 63 9.12 -0.16 12.12
CA ALA A 63 10.49 -0.21 12.64
C ALA A 63 11.33 0.98 12.17
N PHE A 64 11.22 1.36 10.89
CA PHE A 64 11.86 2.56 10.36
C PHE A 64 11.41 3.83 11.10
N GLU A 65 10.10 4.03 11.26
CA GLU A 65 9.54 5.20 11.95
C GLU A 65 9.91 5.24 13.44
N ARG A 66 9.97 4.07 14.11
CA ARG A 66 10.49 4.00 15.48
C ARG A 66 11.96 4.42 15.54
N CYS A 67 12.80 3.90 14.64
CA CYS A 67 14.21 4.28 14.57
C CYS A 67 14.38 5.79 14.36
N LEU A 68 13.61 6.41 13.46
CA LEU A 68 13.66 7.87 13.24
C LEU A 68 13.25 8.68 14.47
N ARG A 69 12.25 8.21 15.23
CA ARG A 69 11.83 8.87 16.48
C ARG A 69 12.88 8.77 17.57
N GLU A 70 13.56 7.64 17.68
CA GLU A 70 14.62 7.40 18.66
C GLU A 70 15.94 8.08 18.27
N ARG A 71 16.20 8.25 16.96
CA ARG A 71 17.46 8.76 16.41
C ARG A 71 17.24 9.89 15.38
N PRO A 72 16.67 11.03 15.79
CA PRO A 72 16.28 12.10 14.86
C PRO A 72 17.47 12.78 14.14
N ARG A 73 18.70 12.63 14.65
CA ARG A 73 19.93 13.16 14.04
C ARG A 73 20.72 12.14 13.22
N SER A 74 20.28 10.88 13.21
CA SER A 74 20.97 9.76 12.56
C SER A 74 20.04 8.99 11.62
N ALA A 75 19.26 9.70 10.80
CA ALA A 75 18.32 9.07 9.87
C ALA A 75 18.98 8.06 8.89
N ALA A 76 20.27 8.26 8.58
CA ALA A 76 21.06 7.34 7.76
C ALA A 76 21.19 5.93 8.37
N GLU A 77 21.16 5.81 9.70
CA GLU A 77 21.24 4.52 10.41
C GLU A 77 19.94 3.72 10.33
N CYS A 78 18.82 4.37 10.01
CA CYS A 78 17.50 3.73 9.92
C CYS A 78 17.23 3.11 8.54
N GLY A 79 18.08 3.38 7.54
CA GLY A 79 17.95 2.89 6.15
C GLY A 79 17.70 1.37 5.98
N PRO A 80 18.32 0.47 6.77
CA PRO A 80 18.10 -0.98 6.64
C PRO A 80 16.63 -1.41 6.80
N HIS A 81 15.81 -0.66 7.53
CA HIS A 81 14.37 -0.94 7.70
C HIS A 81 13.54 -0.58 6.46
N VAL A 82 14.08 0.24 5.56
CA VAL A 82 13.44 0.62 4.28
C VAL A 82 13.92 -0.28 3.15
N SER A 83 15.08 -0.92 3.27
CA SER A 83 15.63 -1.79 2.22
C SER A 83 14.84 -3.10 2.00
N GLN A 84 13.90 -3.43 2.89
CA GLN A 84 13.00 -4.60 2.77
C GLN A 84 11.67 -4.30 2.05
N PHE A 85 11.51 -3.11 1.43
CA PHE A 85 10.28 -2.66 0.76
C PHE A 85 10.12 -3.00 -0.74
#